data_AF-A0A4Q5TRI2-F1
#
_entry.id   AF-A0A4Q5TRI2-F1
#
_cell.length_a   1.000
_cell.length_b   1.000
_cell.length_c   1.000
_cell.angle_alpha   90.00
_cell.angle_beta   90.00
_cell.angle_gamma   90.00
#
_symmetry.space_group_name_H-M   'P 1'
#
loop_
_entity.id
_entity.type
_entity.pdbx_description
1 polymer ?
#
loop_
_entity_poly.entity_id
_entity_poly.type
_entity_poly.pdbx_seq_one_letter_code
_entity_poly.pdbx_strand_id
1 'polypeptide(L)'
;MKLLLPFAFMACWQIANAQAGKDSLPQAESRDLVFDSLDLKIIQRADSILTDTSRWHKNDDRVCNDDITNGKYSLFCALFKASVDLTGVYQHRRPGMQQVRFVLEKYENGRVKEHRLMDWNNHPDTGFDEVKKVLRESILLVKTQIGKAKSP
;
A
#
# COMPACT_ATOMS: atom_id res chain seq x y z
N MET A 1 -41.38 -61.05 34.92
CA MET A 1 -41.78 -59.94 35.81
C MET A 1 -40.55 -59.06 36.03
N LYS A 2 -40.70 -57.73 35.85
CA LYS A 2 -39.64 -56.70 35.71
C LYS A 2 -38.93 -56.72 34.36
N LEU A 3 -38.69 -55.61 33.66
CA LEU A 3 -39.22 -54.26 33.72
C LEU A 3 -38.83 -53.60 32.37
N LEU A 4 -39.80 -52.91 31.78
CA LEU A 4 -39.71 -51.81 30.80
C LEU A 4 -38.32 -51.33 30.35
N LEU A 5 -38.13 -51.21 29.03
CA LEU A 5 -37.51 -50.02 28.42
C LEU A 5 -38.18 -49.70 27.06
N PRO A 6 -38.63 -48.45 26.84
CA PRO A 6 -39.22 -47.99 25.58
C PRO A 6 -38.12 -47.48 24.64
N PHE A 7 -37.99 -48.06 23.45
CA PHE A 7 -37.22 -47.43 22.37
C PHE A 7 -38.10 -46.40 21.67
N ALA A 8 -38.09 -45.18 22.22
CA ALA A 8 -38.56 -44.01 21.51
C ALA A 8 -37.60 -43.73 20.34
N PHE A 9 -38.13 -43.79 19.13
CA PHE A 9 -37.47 -43.32 17.91
C PHE A 9 -37.21 -41.81 18.03
N MET A 10 -36.02 -41.43 18.46
CA MET A 10 -35.53 -40.07 18.32
C MET A 10 -34.84 -39.99 16.96
N ALA A 11 -35.58 -39.53 15.94
CA ALA A 11 -35.03 -39.14 14.67
C ALA A 11 -34.03 -38.00 14.91
N CYS A 12 -32.75 -38.35 15.01
CA CYS A 12 -31.66 -37.39 15.09
C CYS A 12 -31.54 -36.75 13.70
N TRP A 13 -32.17 -35.58 13.56
CA TRP A 13 -32.03 -34.70 12.41
C TRP A 13 -30.55 -34.35 12.28
N GLN A 14 -29.87 -34.95 11.31
CA GLN A 14 -28.51 -34.57 10.94
C GLN A 14 -28.59 -33.17 10.35
N ILE A 15 -28.28 -32.14 11.14
CA ILE A 15 -27.98 -30.82 10.61
C ILE A 15 -26.61 -30.96 9.94
N ALA A 16 -26.61 -31.09 8.62
CA ALA A 16 -25.43 -30.86 7.81
C ALA A 16 -24.98 -29.40 8.07
N ASN A 17 -23.87 -29.23 8.77
CA ASN A 17 -23.20 -27.92 8.85
C ASN A 17 -22.57 -27.64 7.48
N ALA A 18 -23.34 -27.01 6.59
CA ALA A 18 -22.79 -26.26 5.48
C ALA A 18 -22.15 -24.99 6.08
N GLN A 19 -20.85 -25.06 6.37
CA GLN A 19 -20.08 -23.86 6.68
C GLN A 19 -19.95 -23.09 5.35
N ALA A 20 -20.94 -22.24 5.08
CA ALA A 20 -20.88 -21.26 4.00
C ALA A 20 -19.60 -20.43 4.20
N GLY A 21 -18.79 -20.36 3.14
CA GLY A 21 -17.55 -19.62 3.11
C GLY A 21 -17.80 -18.18 3.57
N LYS A 22 -17.02 -17.74 4.55
CA LYS A 22 -16.97 -16.32 4.91
C LYS A 22 -16.34 -15.60 3.73
N ASP A 23 -17.17 -14.95 2.94
CA ASP A 23 -16.78 -13.82 2.10
C ASP A 23 -16.07 -12.81 3.00
N SER A 24 -14.75 -12.88 3.02
CA SER A 24 -13.92 -11.92 3.73
C SER A 24 -13.86 -10.68 2.87
N LEU A 25 -14.62 -9.66 3.28
CA LEU A 25 -14.38 -8.29 2.85
C LEU A 25 -12.87 -7.98 3.02
N PRO A 26 -12.22 -7.25 2.09
CA PRO A 26 -10.81 -6.92 2.23
C PRO A 26 -10.57 -6.26 3.59
N GLN A 27 -9.70 -6.86 4.41
CA GLN A 27 -9.33 -6.28 5.69
C GLN A 27 -8.70 -4.90 5.43
N ALA A 28 -9.30 -3.85 6.00
CA ALA A 28 -8.81 -2.49 5.84
C ALA A 28 -7.33 -2.40 6.24
N GLU A 29 -6.51 -1.74 5.42
CA GLU A 29 -5.09 -1.54 5.73
C GLU A 29 -4.96 -0.68 7.01
N SER A 30 -4.12 -1.10 7.96
CA SER A 30 -3.88 -0.31 9.17
C SER A 30 -3.23 1.03 8.80
N ARG A 31 -3.78 2.12 9.38
CA ARG A 31 -3.22 3.47 9.27
C ARG A 31 -2.30 3.84 10.44
N ASP A 32 -2.17 2.95 11.42
CA ASP A 32 -1.31 3.12 12.59
C ASP A 32 0.13 2.73 12.23
N LEU A 33 0.75 3.55 11.38
CA LEU A 33 2.11 3.33 10.91
C LEU A 33 3.13 3.84 11.93
N VAL A 34 4.11 2.99 12.27
CA VAL A 34 5.29 3.39 13.04
C VAL A 34 6.41 3.70 12.06
N PHE A 35 6.91 4.94 12.09
CA PHE A 35 7.95 5.41 11.19
C PHE A 35 9.32 5.45 11.84
N ASP A 36 10.35 5.09 11.06
CA ASP A 36 11.74 5.33 11.39
C ASP A 36 12.39 6.42 10.50
N SER A 37 13.66 6.75 10.76
CA SER A 37 14.37 7.76 9.96
C SER A 37 14.58 7.36 8.49
N LEU A 38 14.55 6.06 8.19
CA LEU A 38 14.80 5.52 6.87
C LEU A 38 13.54 5.62 6.00
N ASP A 39 12.34 5.53 6.57
CA ASP A 39 11.08 5.86 5.88
C ASP A 39 11.10 7.27 5.29
N LEU A 40 11.51 8.24 6.10
CA LEU A 40 11.63 9.63 5.66
C LEU A 40 12.65 9.76 4.51
N LYS A 41 13.83 9.15 4.66
CA LYS A 41 14.90 9.20 3.65
C LYS A 41 14.48 8.56 2.33
N ILE A 42 13.72 7.47 2.35
CA ILE A 42 13.23 6.82 1.13
C ILE A 42 12.30 7.75 0.35
N ILE A 43 11.33 8.38 1.01
CA ILE A 43 10.40 9.28 0.32
C ILE A 43 11.16 10.52 -0.21
N GLN A 44 12.10 11.07 0.57
CA GLN A 44 12.95 12.18 0.13
C GLN A 44 13.83 11.81 -1.07
N ARG A 45 14.37 10.58 -1.07
CA ARG A 45 15.17 10.07 -2.18
C ARG A 45 14.32 9.87 -3.43
N ALA A 46 13.11 9.35 -3.31
CA ALA A 46 12.17 9.22 -4.43
C ALA A 46 11.81 10.60 -5.01
N ASP A 47 11.54 11.60 -4.14
CA ASP A 47 11.32 12.99 -4.55
C ASP A 47 12.54 13.54 -5.30
N SER A 48 13.76 13.22 -4.88
CA SER A 48 15.01 13.64 -5.53
C SER A 48 15.31 12.90 -6.82
N ILE A 49 14.79 11.68 -7.02
CA ILE A 49 14.91 10.93 -8.29
C ILE A 49 14.01 11.57 -9.35
N LEU A 50 12.81 11.98 -8.93
CA LEU A 50 11.82 12.68 -9.75
C LEU A 50 12.08 14.20 -9.69
N THR A 51 13.19 14.64 -10.26
CA THR A 51 13.60 16.07 -10.24
C THR A 51 12.66 16.95 -11.06
N ASP A 52 12.28 16.47 -12.24
CA ASP A 52 11.49 17.19 -13.23
C ASP A 52 10.77 16.20 -14.17
N THR A 53 9.99 16.73 -15.12
CA THR A 53 9.18 15.96 -16.05
C THR A 53 9.99 15.05 -16.98
N SER A 54 11.29 15.32 -17.21
CA SER A 54 12.15 14.45 -18.02
C SER A 54 12.46 13.13 -17.31
N ARG A 55 12.38 13.11 -15.98
CA ARG A 55 12.66 11.94 -15.12
C ARG A 55 11.43 11.10 -14.81
N TRP A 56 10.24 11.50 -15.25
CA TRP A 56 8.97 10.86 -14.91
C TRP A 56 8.22 10.34 -16.15
N HIS A 57 7.49 9.23 -16.01
CA HIS A 57 6.54 8.73 -17.01
C HIS A 57 5.30 8.09 -16.38
N LYS A 58 4.26 7.96 -17.21
CA LYS A 58 2.93 7.42 -16.89
C LYS A 58 2.77 5.93 -17.24
N ASN A 59 3.86 5.23 -17.56
CA ASN A 59 3.79 3.86 -18.06
C ASN A 59 4.35 2.91 -17.02
N ASP A 60 3.77 2.92 -15.82
CA ASP A 60 4.15 2.02 -14.74
C ASP A 60 3.58 0.62 -15.02
N ASP A 61 4.44 -0.37 -15.20
CA ASP A 61 4.08 -1.79 -15.26
C ASP A 61 4.57 -2.55 -14.01
N ARG A 62 5.12 -1.81 -13.03
CA ARG A 62 5.72 -2.28 -11.78
C ARG A 62 6.98 -3.13 -11.97
N VAL A 63 7.58 -3.10 -13.15
CA VAL A 63 8.92 -3.60 -13.44
C VAL A 63 9.85 -2.39 -13.53
N CYS A 64 10.90 -2.34 -12.71
CA CYS A 64 11.70 -1.11 -12.58
C CYS A 64 13.08 -1.18 -13.25
N ASN A 65 13.44 -2.28 -13.90
CA ASN A 65 14.79 -2.47 -14.44
C ASN A 65 15.07 -1.55 -15.63
N ASP A 66 14.09 -1.39 -16.51
CA ASP A 66 14.12 -0.47 -17.64
C ASP A 66 14.05 0.99 -17.16
N ASP A 67 13.19 1.32 -16.19
CA ASP A 67 13.14 2.65 -15.58
C ASP A 67 14.51 3.08 -15.01
N ILE A 68 15.16 2.15 -14.30
CA ILE A 68 16.51 2.34 -13.74
C ILE A 68 17.53 2.55 -14.85
N THR A 69 17.49 1.70 -15.89
CA THR A 69 18.42 1.75 -17.02
C THR A 69 18.29 3.07 -17.80
N ASN A 70 17.06 3.51 -18.02
CA ASN A 70 16.75 4.71 -18.80
C ASN A 70 16.84 6.00 -17.98
N GLY A 71 16.86 5.89 -16.65
CA GLY A 71 16.80 7.05 -15.77
C GLY A 71 15.46 7.79 -15.87
N LYS A 72 14.37 7.09 -16.13
CA LYS A 72 13.03 7.68 -16.21
C LYS A 72 12.10 6.75 -15.45
N TYR A 73 11.35 7.28 -14.49
CA TYR A 73 10.70 6.46 -13.46
C TYR A 73 9.21 6.75 -13.35
N SER A 74 8.43 5.72 -13.06
CA SER A 74 7.09 5.88 -12.46
C SER A 74 7.21 6.30 -10.99
N LEU A 75 6.11 6.72 -10.35
CA LEU A 75 6.10 6.95 -8.91
C LEU A 75 6.47 5.69 -8.12
N PHE A 76 5.96 4.52 -8.53
CA PHE A 76 6.30 3.25 -7.89
C PHE A 76 7.79 2.95 -8.02
N CYS A 77 8.35 3.07 -9.23
CA CYS A 77 9.74 2.72 -9.47
C CYS A 77 10.73 3.72 -8.89
N ALA A 78 10.35 5.00 -8.74
CA ALA A 78 11.13 5.96 -7.96
C ALA A 78 11.22 5.55 -6.47
N LEU A 79 10.12 5.10 -5.86
CA LEU A 79 10.12 4.58 -4.49
C LEU A 79 10.88 3.27 -4.36
N PHE A 80 10.73 2.36 -5.33
CA PHE A 80 11.48 1.11 -5.39
C PHE A 80 12.98 1.41 -5.42
N LYS A 81 13.43 2.24 -6.36
CA LYS A 81 14.82 2.62 -6.52
C LYS A 81 15.36 3.32 -5.28
N ALA A 82 14.58 4.21 -4.67
CA ALA A 82 14.95 4.87 -3.43
C ALA A 82 15.15 3.89 -2.26
N SER A 83 14.29 2.88 -2.14
CA SER A 83 14.44 1.81 -1.14
C SER A 83 15.73 1.02 -1.37
N VAL A 84 15.94 0.55 -2.61
CA VAL A 84 17.13 -0.22 -2.97
C VAL A 84 18.42 0.59 -2.78
N ASP A 85 18.43 1.87 -3.16
CA ASP A 85 19.58 2.77 -2.98
C ASP A 85 20.00 2.91 -1.51
N LEU A 86 19.05 2.86 -0.58
CA LEU A 86 19.30 3.14 0.83
C LEU A 86 19.46 1.88 1.69
N THR A 87 18.90 0.76 1.27
CA THR A 87 18.84 -0.46 2.09
C THR A 87 19.37 -1.71 1.38
N GLY A 88 19.60 -1.64 0.07
CA GLY A 88 19.91 -2.79 -0.78
C GLY A 88 18.71 -3.68 -1.10
N VAL A 89 17.52 -3.42 -0.51
CA VAL A 89 16.33 -4.26 -0.69
C VAL A 89 15.04 -3.45 -0.86
N TYR A 90 14.08 -4.04 -1.55
CA TYR A 90 12.73 -3.50 -1.65
C TYR A 90 11.80 -4.15 -0.63
N GLN A 91 11.13 -3.34 0.20
CA GLN A 91 10.12 -3.81 1.14
C GLN A 91 8.75 -3.22 0.78
N HIS A 92 7.89 -4.05 0.19
CA HIS A 92 6.63 -3.61 -0.43
C HIS A 92 5.70 -2.78 0.48
N ARG A 93 5.59 -3.17 1.75
CA ARG A 93 4.71 -2.55 2.76
C ARG A 93 5.47 -1.75 3.82
N ARG A 94 6.68 -1.28 3.50
CA ARG A 94 7.42 -0.40 4.40
C ARG A 94 6.57 0.82 4.79
N PRO A 95 6.56 1.27 6.07
CA PRO A 95 5.70 2.36 6.53
C PRO A 95 5.77 3.61 5.65
N GLY A 96 6.97 4.07 5.27
CA GLY A 96 7.12 5.23 4.38
C GLY A 96 6.42 5.07 3.03
N MET A 97 6.43 3.87 2.44
CA MET A 97 5.75 3.60 1.18
C MET A 97 4.22 3.52 1.34
N GLN A 98 3.74 2.92 2.43
CA GLN A 98 2.31 2.91 2.76
C GLN A 98 1.80 4.34 2.98
N GLN A 99 2.60 5.22 3.60
CA GLN A 99 2.22 6.62 3.77
C GLN A 99 2.00 7.34 2.43
N VAL A 100 2.86 7.09 1.42
CA VAL A 100 2.67 7.67 0.08
C VAL A 100 1.35 7.19 -0.54
N ARG A 101 1.04 5.90 -0.38
CA ARG A 101 -0.25 5.34 -0.81
C ARG A 101 -1.43 6.03 -0.11
N PHE A 102 -1.34 6.25 1.19
CA PHE A 102 -2.41 6.91 1.97
C PHE A 102 -2.57 8.40 1.63
N VAL A 103 -1.48 9.11 1.33
CA VAL A 103 -1.58 10.50 0.87
C VAL A 103 -2.22 10.58 -0.51
N LEU A 104 -1.88 9.66 -1.41
CA LEU A 104 -2.44 9.60 -2.75
C LEU A 104 -3.97 9.47 -2.75
N GLU A 105 -4.56 8.76 -1.79
CA GLU A 105 -6.03 8.61 -1.67
C GLU A 105 -6.78 9.95 -1.61
N LYS A 106 -6.14 11.03 -1.13
CA LYS A 106 -6.72 12.38 -1.14
C LYS A 106 -6.89 12.97 -2.56
N TYR A 107 -6.13 12.43 -3.51
CA TYR A 107 -6.00 12.90 -4.89
C TYR A 107 -6.46 11.85 -5.89
N GLU A 108 -6.92 10.68 -5.44
CA GLU A 108 -7.20 9.57 -6.35
C GLU A 108 -8.37 9.89 -7.29
N ASN A 109 -9.40 10.59 -6.82
CA ASN A 109 -10.56 11.05 -7.60
C ASN A 109 -11.12 9.99 -8.56
N GLY A 110 -11.22 8.73 -8.12
CA GLY A 110 -11.72 7.62 -8.94
C GLY A 110 -10.76 7.06 -10.00
N ARG A 111 -9.50 7.51 -10.01
CA ARG A 111 -8.45 7.06 -10.96
C ARG A 111 -7.83 5.71 -10.59
N VAL A 112 -8.11 5.19 -9.40
CA VAL A 112 -7.55 3.93 -8.88
C VAL A 112 -8.57 2.81 -9.05
N LYS A 113 -8.13 1.67 -9.59
CA LYS A 113 -8.99 0.48 -9.78
C LYS A 113 -8.52 -0.68 -8.90
N GLU A 114 -7.23 -1.01 -8.95
CA GLU A 114 -6.65 -2.16 -8.28
C GLU A 114 -5.29 -1.85 -7.64
N HIS A 115 -4.45 -1.07 -8.31
CA HIS A 115 -3.06 -0.84 -7.91
C HIS A 115 -2.81 0.65 -7.70
N ARG A 116 -3.13 1.13 -6.50
CA ARG A 116 -3.14 2.56 -6.09
C ARG A 116 -2.05 3.45 -6.71
N LEU A 117 -0.77 3.07 -6.61
CA LEU A 117 0.32 3.87 -7.17
C LEU A 117 0.39 3.79 -8.71
N MET A 118 0.21 2.59 -9.26
CA MET A 118 0.32 2.31 -10.70
C MET A 118 -0.84 2.96 -11.45
N ASP A 119 -2.08 2.66 -11.06
CA ASP A 119 -3.27 3.16 -11.73
C ASP A 119 -3.32 4.69 -11.73
N TRP A 120 -3.07 5.28 -10.56
CA TRP A 120 -3.06 6.73 -10.43
C TRP A 120 -1.90 7.36 -11.22
N ASN A 121 -0.68 6.81 -11.16
CA ASN A 121 0.44 7.30 -11.97
C ASN A 121 0.13 7.26 -13.47
N ASN A 122 -0.51 6.18 -13.92
CA ASN A 122 -0.78 5.91 -15.33
C ASN A 122 -2.00 6.66 -15.87
N HIS A 123 -2.88 7.12 -14.98
CA HIS A 123 -4.09 7.84 -15.38
C HIS A 123 -3.74 9.08 -16.23
N PRO A 124 -4.45 9.35 -17.35
CA PRO A 124 -4.16 10.49 -18.22
C PRO A 124 -4.12 11.82 -17.46
N ASP A 125 -5.04 12.01 -16.52
CA ASP A 125 -5.18 13.26 -15.77
C ASP A 125 -4.13 13.48 -14.67
N THR A 126 -3.28 12.51 -14.36
CA THR A 126 -2.28 12.67 -13.29
C THR A 126 -1.12 13.55 -13.74
N GLY A 127 -0.92 14.70 -13.12
CA GLY A 127 0.21 15.59 -13.45
C GLY A 127 1.49 15.23 -12.69
N PHE A 128 2.65 15.60 -13.25
CA PHE A 128 3.92 15.54 -12.51
C PHE A 128 3.88 16.36 -11.21
N ASP A 129 3.24 17.54 -11.25
CA ASP A 129 3.08 18.38 -10.07
C ASP A 129 2.26 17.70 -8.97
N GLU A 130 1.24 16.90 -9.32
CA GLU A 130 0.48 16.10 -8.36
C GLU A 130 1.36 15.02 -7.73
N VAL A 131 2.21 14.35 -8.53
CA VAL A 131 3.18 13.36 -8.03
C VAL A 131 4.13 13.99 -7.01
N LYS A 132 4.68 15.17 -7.32
CA LYS A 132 5.54 15.93 -6.40
C LYS A 132 4.79 16.36 -5.14
N LYS A 133 3.53 16.78 -5.28
CA LYS A 133 2.68 17.17 -4.14
C LYS A 133 2.48 16.00 -3.18
N VAL A 134 2.14 14.82 -3.70
CA VAL A 134 1.97 13.59 -2.91
C VAL A 134 3.24 13.24 -2.14
N LEU A 135 4.41 13.28 -2.79
CA LEU A 135 5.69 12.98 -2.14
C LEU A 135 6.02 13.99 -1.04
N ARG A 136 5.89 15.29 -1.31
CA ARG A 136 6.19 16.37 -0.35
C ARG A 136 5.26 16.34 0.85
N GLU A 137 3.97 16.10 0.65
CA GLU A 137 3.02 15.96 1.74
C GLU A 137 3.33 14.71 2.59
N SER A 138 3.71 13.60 1.96
CA SER A 138 4.16 12.40 2.66
C SER A 138 5.40 12.67 3.52
N ILE A 139 6.41 13.37 2.97
CA ILE A 139 7.61 13.80 3.70
C ILE A 139 7.24 14.62 4.94
N LEU A 140 6.34 15.60 4.79
CA LEU A 140 5.90 16.45 5.89
C LEU A 140 5.21 15.66 7.02
N LEU A 141 4.32 14.73 6.65
CA LEU A 141 3.61 13.90 7.61
C LEU A 141 4.56 12.97 8.37
N VAL A 142 5.42 12.24 7.66
CA VAL A 142 6.41 11.34 8.28
C VAL A 142 7.35 12.12 9.19
N LYS A 143 7.90 13.25 8.73
CA LYS A 143 8.77 14.12 9.54
C LYS A 143 8.08 14.59 10.82
N THR A 144 6.82 14.98 10.73
CA THR A 144 6.02 15.43 11.89
C THR A 144 5.82 14.29 12.89
N GLN A 145 5.48 13.09 12.42
CA GLN A 145 5.23 11.95 13.31
C GLN A 145 6.51 11.46 14.00
N ILE A 146 7.63 11.39 13.28
CA ILE A 146 8.94 11.09 13.87
C ILE A 146 9.31 12.14 14.94
N GLY A 147 9.00 13.41 14.69
CA GLY A 147 9.22 14.49 15.66
C GLY A 147 8.42 14.29 16.95
N LYS A 148 7.11 14.00 16.81
CA LYS A 148 6.22 13.72 17.95
C LYS A 148 6.68 12.51 18.78
N ALA A 149 7.13 11.44 18.12
CA ALA A 149 7.62 10.24 18.80
C ALA A 149 8.91 10.44 19.61
N LYS A 150 9.63 11.56 19.37
CA LYS A 150 10.85 11.93 20.11
C LYS A 150 10.59 12.90 21.27
N SER A 151 9.40 13.49 21.35
CA SER A 151 9.01 14.37 22.45
C SER A 151 8.55 13.52 23.64
N PRO A 152 9.16 13.66 24.83
CA PRO A 152 8.80 12.91 26.03
C PRO A 152 7.41 13.25 26.56
#